data_AF-A0A8H5YL11-F1
#
_entry.id   AF-A0A8H5YL11-F1
#
_cell.length_a   1.000
_cell.length_b   1.000
_cell.length_c   1.000
_cell.angle_alpha   90.00
_cell.angle_beta   90.00
_cell.angle_gamma   90.00
#
_symmetry.space_group_name_H-M   'P 1'
#
loop_
_entity.id
_entity.type
_entity.pdbx_description
1 polymer ?
#
loop_
_entity_poly.entity_id
_entity_poly.type
_entity_poly.pdbx_seq_one_letter_code
_entity_poly.pdbx_strand_id
1 'polypeptide(L)'
;MKFALFALSTLTASLAAAYPITGNDVKCRSGPGTSYAVKKVLKKGTDVKITCQIEGTNISGNNIWDKISDGCYVSDYYVKTGSSGFIKPKCGGGCSAPSSNQATVDLIGEFEGFVPHIYKDAAGYPTVGYGHLCSNSKCTDVKYPIPLSKANGKKLLADDMRKFEKCIAKMVSSKVTLNKNQFGALVSWSFNLGCGAAEGSQLLKRLNKGEKPNTVISQELPKWVYAGGRKLPGLVRRRNAEIALAKKATSEKALPVKC
;
A
#
# COMPACT_ATOMS: atom_id res chain seq x y z
N MET A 1 -7.43 2.26 -60.70
CA MET A 1 -8.48 2.05 -59.68
C MET A 1 -7.80 1.70 -58.36
N LYS A 2 -7.79 2.61 -57.37
CA LYS A 2 -7.21 2.35 -56.03
C LYS A 2 -8.36 1.92 -55.10
N PHE A 3 -8.36 0.67 -54.67
CA PHE A 3 -9.28 0.16 -53.66
C PHE A 3 -8.82 0.63 -52.28
N ALA A 4 -9.64 1.44 -51.61
CA ALA A 4 -9.47 1.75 -50.20
C ALA A 4 -10.17 0.65 -49.38
N LEU A 5 -9.40 -0.16 -48.65
CA LEU A 5 -9.94 -1.05 -47.62
C LEU A 5 -10.32 -0.21 -46.40
N PHE A 6 -11.62 -0.12 -46.11
CA PHE A 6 -12.12 0.34 -44.81
C PHE A 6 -12.04 -0.82 -43.82
N ALA A 7 -11.11 -0.72 -42.86
CA ALA A 7 -11.08 -1.61 -41.72
C ALA A 7 -12.24 -1.25 -40.77
N LEU A 8 -13.26 -2.12 -40.68
CA LEU A 8 -14.26 -2.04 -39.62
C LEU A 8 -13.59 -2.42 -38.29
N SER A 9 -13.35 -1.42 -37.44
CA SER A 9 -13.02 -1.62 -36.04
C SER A 9 -14.25 -2.15 -35.30
N THR A 10 -14.25 -3.42 -34.92
CA THR A 10 -15.22 -3.97 -33.99
C THR A 10 -14.86 -3.53 -32.57
N LEU A 11 -15.63 -2.59 -32.02
CA LEU A 11 -15.59 -2.27 -30.60
C LEU A 11 -16.17 -3.45 -29.81
N THR A 12 -15.31 -4.26 -29.23
CA THR A 12 -15.71 -5.24 -28.21
C THR A 12 -16.09 -4.48 -26.93
N ALA A 13 -17.39 -4.31 -26.70
CA ALA A 13 -17.88 -3.84 -25.42
C ALA A 13 -17.53 -4.89 -24.34
N SER A 14 -16.63 -4.53 -23.43
CA SER A 14 -16.35 -5.34 -22.25
C SER A 14 -17.63 -5.48 -21.42
N LEU A 15 -18.19 -6.69 -21.34
CA LEU A 15 -19.26 -7.02 -20.42
C LEU A 15 -18.71 -6.84 -19.00
N ALA A 16 -19.05 -5.72 -18.36
CA ALA A 16 -18.77 -5.55 -16.96
C ALA A 16 -19.51 -6.67 -16.20
N ALA A 17 -18.75 -7.52 -15.49
CA ALA A 17 -19.32 -8.60 -14.70
C ALA A 17 -20.42 -8.05 -13.76
N ALA A 18 -21.63 -8.59 -13.93
CA ALA A 18 -22.78 -8.32 -13.09
C ALA A 18 -22.89 -9.39 -12.00
N TYR A 19 -23.26 -8.98 -10.79
CA TYR A 19 -23.33 -9.85 -9.62
C TYR A 19 -24.74 -9.82 -9.04
N PRO A 20 -25.45 -10.96 -8.93
CA PRO A 20 -26.83 -10.96 -8.47
C PRO A 20 -26.92 -10.84 -6.95
N ILE A 21 -27.92 -10.08 -6.48
CA ILE A 21 -28.30 -9.96 -5.08
C ILE A 21 -28.97 -11.27 -4.61
N THR A 22 -28.58 -11.78 -3.44
CA THR A 22 -29.08 -13.05 -2.90
C THR A 22 -30.21 -12.88 -1.87
N GLY A 23 -30.28 -11.71 -1.19
CA GLY A 23 -31.31 -11.39 -0.20
C GLY A 23 -32.58 -10.74 -0.79
N ASN A 24 -33.72 -10.88 -0.11
CA ASN A 24 -35.02 -10.41 -0.60
C ASN A 24 -35.15 -8.88 -0.64
N ASP A 25 -34.67 -8.18 0.39
CA ASP A 25 -34.77 -6.72 0.56
C ASP A 25 -33.47 -6.14 1.08
N VAL A 26 -32.47 -6.08 0.20
CA VAL A 26 -31.11 -5.69 0.58
C VAL A 26 -30.96 -4.17 0.54
N LYS A 27 -30.62 -3.57 1.68
CA LYS A 27 -30.46 -2.12 1.84
C LYS A 27 -29.16 -1.65 1.22
N CYS A 28 -29.24 -0.84 0.17
CA CYS A 28 -28.10 -0.10 -0.37
C CYS A 28 -27.96 1.23 0.38
N ARG A 29 -26.79 1.47 0.98
CA ARG A 29 -26.58 2.54 1.96
C ARG A 29 -25.59 3.60 1.48
N SER A 30 -25.57 4.75 2.13
CA SER A 30 -24.65 5.84 1.82
C SER A 30 -23.18 5.56 2.17
N GLY A 31 -22.91 4.57 3.02
CA GLY A 31 -21.58 4.13 3.42
C GLY A 31 -21.54 2.65 3.85
N PRO A 32 -20.34 2.11 4.14
CA PRO A 32 -20.13 0.69 4.39
C PRO A 32 -20.48 0.29 5.83
N GLY A 33 -21.76 0.38 6.18
CA GLY A 33 -22.21 0.02 7.52
C GLY A 33 -23.72 0.14 7.72
N THR A 34 -24.26 -0.53 8.73
CA THR A 34 -25.72 -0.55 9.00
C THR A 34 -26.27 0.74 9.57
N SER A 35 -25.40 1.60 10.12
CA SER A 35 -25.75 2.92 10.64
C SER A 35 -25.93 3.99 9.54
N TYR A 36 -25.42 3.74 8.32
CA TYR A 36 -25.54 4.68 7.22
C TYR A 36 -26.95 4.71 6.64
N ALA A 37 -27.37 5.90 6.19
CA ALA A 37 -28.68 6.13 5.58
C ALA A 37 -28.93 5.17 4.41
N VAL A 38 -30.14 4.61 4.36
CA VAL A 38 -30.58 3.76 3.25
C VAL A 38 -30.89 4.66 2.06
N LYS A 39 -30.20 4.43 0.94
CA LYS A 39 -30.45 5.15 -0.32
C LYS A 39 -31.52 4.45 -1.16
N LYS A 40 -31.53 3.12 -1.16
CA LYS A 40 -32.53 2.30 -1.84
C LYS A 40 -32.54 0.85 -1.34
N VAL A 41 -33.54 0.08 -1.75
CA VAL A 41 -33.66 -1.35 -1.49
C VAL A 41 -33.52 -2.10 -2.81
N LEU A 42 -32.71 -3.16 -2.82
CA LEU A 42 -32.48 -4.04 -3.95
C LEU A 42 -33.21 -5.37 -3.70
N LYS A 43 -33.89 -5.88 -4.72
CA LYS A 43 -34.61 -7.16 -4.65
C LYS A 43 -33.69 -8.32 -5.00
N LYS A 44 -34.00 -9.51 -4.48
CA LYS A 44 -33.31 -10.75 -4.87
C LYS A 44 -33.28 -10.93 -6.38
N GLY A 45 -32.14 -11.36 -6.90
CA GLY A 45 -31.89 -11.53 -8.33
C GLY A 45 -31.56 -10.23 -9.09
N THR A 46 -31.62 -9.07 -8.43
CA THR A 46 -31.15 -7.82 -9.04
C THR A 46 -29.66 -7.91 -9.30
N ASP A 47 -29.24 -7.70 -10.53
CA ASP A 47 -27.84 -7.62 -10.90
C ASP A 47 -27.23 -6.26 -10.53
N VAL A 48 -26.09 -6.29 -9.86
CA VAL A 48 -25.32 -5.08 -9.52
C VAL A 48 -23.92 -5.14 -10.11
N LYS A 49 -23.40 -3.97 -10.48
CA LYS A 49 -22.00 -3.81 -10.90
C LYS A 49 -21.18 -3.28 -9.73
N ILE A 50 -20.26 -4.09 -9.21
CA ILE A 50 -19.36 -3.69 -8.12
C ILE A 50 -18.22 -2.83 -8.70
N THR A 51 -18.06 -1.62 -8.17
CA THR A 51 -17.00 -0.68 -8.56
C THR A 51 -15.75 -0.83 -7.70
N CYS A 52 -15.92 -1.05 -6.40
CA CYS A 52 -14.86 -1.25 -5.43
C CYS A 52 -15.44 -1.90 -4.17
N GLN A 53 -14.56 -2.37 -3.28
CA GLN A 53 -14.94 -3.01 -2.03
C GLN A 53 -14.28 -2.33 -0.83
N ILE A 54 -14.87 -2.37 0.36
CA ILE A 54 -14.28 -1.78 1.56
C ILE A 54 -14.71 -2.55 2.80
N GLU A 55 -13.92 -2.51 3.86
CA GLU A 55 -14.32 -3.09 5.15
C GLU A 55 -15.33 -2.16 5.84
N GLY A 56 -16.28 -2.75 6.56
CA GLY A 56 -17.38 -2.05 7.21
C GLY A 56 -18.00 -2.85 8.34
N THR A 57 -19.22 -2.49 8.74
CA THR A 57 -19.95 -3.23 9.79
C THR A 57 -20.07 -4.71 9.42
N ASN A 58 -19.73 -5.60 10.35
CA ASN A 58 -19.85 -7.04 10.15
C ASN A 58 -21.32 -7.46 10.05
N ILE A 59 -21.67 -8.19 8.99
CA ILE A 59 -22.96 -8.83 8.78
C ILE A 59 -22.71 -10.33 8.69
N SER A 60 -23.18 -11.09 9.69
CA SER A 60 -23.12 -12.56 9.71
C SER A 60 -21.73 -13.13 9.40
N GLY A 61 -20.68 -12.52 9.96
CA GLY A 61 -19.29 -12.95 9.78
C GLY A 61 -18.56 -12.30 8.60
N ASN A 62 -19.25 -11.57 7.72
CA ASN A 62 -18.65 -10.86 6.58
C ASN A 62 -18.59 -9.35 6.86
N ASN A 63 -17.41 -8.75 6.74
CA ASN A 63 -17.18 -7.32 6.94
C ASN A 63 -16.90 -6.57 5.63
N ILE A 64 -17.05 -7.19 4.47
CA ILE A 64 -16.83 -6.59 3.15
C ILE A 64 -18.13 -5.92 2.69
N TRP A 65 -17.99 -4.71 2.16
CA TRP A 65 -19.05 -3.90 1.58
C TRP A 65 -18.70 -3.53 0.14
N ASP A 66 -19.62 -3.82 -0.76
CA ASP A 66 -19.54 -3.55 -2.18
C ASP A 66 -20.12 -2.17 -2.50
N LYS A 67 -19.29 -1.27 -3.05
CA LYS A 67 -19.81 -0.06 -3.67
C LYS A 67 -20.27 -0.38 -5.09
N ILE A 68 -21.55 -0.27 -5.35
CA ILE A 68 -22.11 -0.52 -6.67
C ILE A 68 -22.00 0.72 -7.57
N SER A 69 -22.22 0.56 -8.89
CA SER A 69 -22.19 1.63 -9.90
C SER A 69 -22.99 2.86 -9.53
N ASP A 70 -24.07 2.65 -8.76
CA ASP A 70 -25.02 3.69 -8.36
C ASP A 70 -24.52 4.50 -7.15
N GLY A 71 -23.30 4.23 -6.69
CA GLY A 71 -22.60 5.00 -5.66
C GLY A 71 -23.09 4.73 -4.23
N CYS A 72 -23.88 3.69 -4.01
CA CYS A 72 -24.29 3.19 -2.69
C CYS A 72 -23.59 1.87 -2.35
N TYR A 73 -23.61 1.48 -1.08
CA TYR A 73 -22.89 0.32 -0.55
C TYR A 73 -23.86 -0.77 -0.13
N VAL A 74 -23.54 -2.01 -0.49
CA VAL A 74 -24.26 -3.22 -0.11
C VAL A 74 -23.30 -4.14 0.64
N SER A 75 -23.77 -4.88 1.64
CA SER A 75 -22.93 -5.90 2.28
C SER A 75 -22.68 -7.05 1.30
N ASP A 76 -21.41 -7.44 1.14
CA ASP A 76 -20.98 -8.53 0.26
C ASP A 76 -21.62 -9.86 0.65
N TYR A 77 -22.03 -10.02 1.91
CA TYR A 77 -22.84 -11.14 2.40
C TYR A 77 -24.09 -11.41 1.52
N TYR A 78 -24.68 -10.36 0.94
CA TYR A 78 -25.87 -10.44 0.11
C TYR A 78 -25.61 -10.36 -1.40
N VAL A 79 -24.35 -10.47 -1.83
CA VAL A 79 -23.96 -10.37 -3.25
C VAL A 79 -23.24 -11.65 -3.65
N LYS A 80 -23.68 -12.30 -4.74
CA LYS A 80 -23.03 -13.52 -5.22
C LYS A 80 -21.74 -13.19 -5.99
N THR A 81 -20.66 -12.93 -5.26
CA THR A 81 -19.33 -12.61 -5.83
C THR A 81 -18.47 -13.84 -6.10
N GLY A 82 -18.76 -14.97 -5.43
CA GLY A 82 -18.01 -16.22 -5.57
C GLY A 82 -16.67 -16.26 -4.80
N SER A 83 -16.42 -15.30 -3.92
CA SER A 83 -15.21 -15.19 -3.10
C SER A 83 -15.56 -14.75 -1.68
N SER A 84 -14.77 -15.17 -0.69
CA SER A 84 -14.83 -14.65 0.69
C SER A 84 -13.92 -13.44 0.92
N GLY A 85 -13.21 -13.00 -0.12
CA GLY A 85 -12.30 -11.86 -0.10
C GLY A 85 -12.60 -10.86 -1.21
N PHE A 86 -11.76 -9.82 -1.26
CA PHE A 86 -11.91 -8.73 -2.24
C PHE A 86 -11.76 -9.24 -3.67
N ILE A 87 -12.79 -9.08 -4.49
CA ILE A 87 -12.82 -9.33 -5.94
C ILE A 87 -12.64 -8.05 -6.77
N LYS A 88 -12.74 -6.88 -6.13
CA LYS A 88 -12.54 -5.56 -6.74
C LYS A 88 -11.53 -4.74 -5.92
N PRO A 89 -10.93 -3.68 -6.50
CA PRO A 89 -10.05 -2.77 -5.76
C PRO A 89 -10.75 -2.17 -4.53
N LYS A 90 -9.97 -1.76 -3.52
CA LYS A 90 -10.54 -1.12 -2.34
C LYS A 90 -11.17 0.25 -2.67
N CYS A 91 -12.33 0.58 -2.09
CA CYS A 91 -12.98 1.88 -2.25
C CYS A 91 -12.16 3.01 -1.65
N GLY A 92 -12.32 4.21 -2.21
CA GLY A 92 -11.48 5.37 -1.92
C GLY A 92 -10.36 5.59 -2.94
N GLY A 93 -10.21 4.66 -3.90
CA GLY A 93 -9.03 4.59 -4.75
C GLY A 93 -7.88 4.00 -3.94
N GLY A 94 -7.14 3.06 -4.53
CA GLY A 94 -5.87 2.69 -3.92
C GLY A 94 -5.02 3.96 -3.78
N CYS A 95 -4.42 4.18 -2.61
CA CYS A 95 -3.41 5.22 -2.45
C CYS A 95 -2.36 5.03 -3.55
N SER A 96 -2.32 5.96 -4.51
CA SER A 96 -1.37 5.97 -5.64
C SER A 96 -0.02 6.47 -5.14
N ALA A 97 0.49 5.78 -4.11
CA ALA A 97 1.72 6.15 -3.46
C ALA A 97 2.87 6.14 -4.47
N PRO A 98 3.70 7.19 -4.50
CA PRO A 98 4.86 7.23 -5.37
C PRO A 98 5.79 6.06 -5.01
N SER A 99 6.35 5.38 -6.01
CA SER A 99 7.45 4.44 -5.76
C SER A 99 8.70 5.19 -5.31
N SER A 100 9.43 4.64 -4.36
CA SER A 100 10.74 5.15 -3.96
C SER A 100 11.74 5.00 -5.11
N ASN A 101 12.76 5.85 -5.12
CA ASN A 101 13.81 5.79 -6.14
C ASN A 101 14.89 4.75 -5.77
N GLN A 102 15.81 4.51 -6.71
CA GLN A 102 16.87 3.53 -6.52
C GLN A 102 17.77 3.85 -5.31
N ALA A 103 18.02 5.14 -5.03
CA ALA A 103 18.79 5.56 -3.86
C ALA A 103 18.14 5.12 -2.54
N THR A 104 16.81 5.06 -2.48
CA THR A 104 16.09 4.56 -1.31
C THR A 104 16.21 3.04 -1.17
N VAL A 105 16.07 2.31 -2.28
CA VAL A 105 16.23 0.84 -2.31
C VAL A 105 17.64 0.45 -1.88
N ASP A 106 18.65 1.18 -2.36
CA ASP A 106 20.05 0.96 -2.02
C ASP A 106 20.33 1.25 -0.54
N LEU A 107 19.77 2.36 -0.02
CA LEU A 107 19.87 2.72 1.40
C LEU A 107 19.29 1.62 2.30
N ILE A 108 18.08 1.14 2.02
CA ILE A 108 17.45 0.09 2.83
C ILE A 108 18.26 -1.20 2.69
N GLY A 109 18.64 -1.58 1.47
CA GLY A 109 19.41 -2.80 1.23
C GLY A 109 20.76 -2.84 1.98
N GLU A 110 21.42 -1.70 2.16
CA GLU A 110 22.64 -1.60 2.97
C GLU A 110 22.39 -1.97 4.44
N PHE A 111 21.26 -1.57 5.02
CA PHE A 111 20.96 -1.81 6.43
C PHE A 111 20.30 -3.16 6.71
N GLU A 112 19.51 -3.70 5.79
CA GLU A 112 18.86 -5.01 5.96
C GLU A 112 19.84 -6.18 5.71
N GLY A 113 20.86 -5.97 4.88
CA GLY A 113 21.79 -7.03 4.48
C GLY A 113 21.17 -8.00 3.45
N PHE A 114 22.00 -8.74 2.70
CA PHE A 114 21.54 -9.59 1.61
C PHE A 114 21.89 -11.06 1.82
N VAL A 115 20.87 -11.94 1.81
CA VAL A 115 21.04 -13.39 1.80
C VAL A 115 20.40 -13.99 0.53
N PRO A 116 21.16 -14.61 -0.39
CA PRO A 116 20.61 -15.09 -1.65
C PRO A 116 19.75 -16.35 -1.51
N HIS A 117 19.92 -17.13 -0.44
CA HIS A 117 19.18 -18.37 -0.19
C HIS A 117 18.12 -18.18 0.90
N ILE A 118 17.13 -19.07 0.94
CA ILE A 118 16.17 -19.13 2.05
C ILE A 118 16.93 -19.51 3.33
N TYR A 119 16.77 -18.72 4.38
CA TYR A 119 17.36 -18.95 5.70
C TYR A 119 16.27 -18.81 6.79
N LYS A 120 16.58 -19.21 8.02
CA LYS A 120 15.73 -18.93 9.17
C LYS A 120 16.20 -17.65 9.85
N ASP A 121 15.30 -16.69 10.03
CA ASP A 121 15.59 -15.47 10.79
C ASP A 121 15.76 -15.77 12.30
N ALA A 122 16.00 -14.72 13.10
CA ALA A 122 16.16 -14.84 14.55
C ALA A 122 14.90 -15.38 15.27
N ALA A 123 13.72 -15.31 14.64
CA ALA A 123 12.47 -15.87 15.14
C ALA A 123 12.15 -17.26 14.54
N GLY A 124 13.04 -17.81 13.71
CA GLY A 124 12.92 -19.14 13.11
C GLY A 124 12.10 -19.18 11.81
N TYR A 125 11.71 -18.03 11.25
CA TYR A 125 10.85 -17.96 10.07
C TYR A 125 11.64 -17.97 8.74
N PRO A 126 11.13 -18.64 7.69
CA PRO A 126 11.79 -18.70 6.39
C PRO A 126 11.86 -17.30 5.76
N THR A 127 13.07 -16.85 5.44
CA THR A 127 13.37 -15.49 4.98
C THR A 127 14.37 -15.53 3.82
N VAL A 128 14.32 -14.58 2.90
CA VAL A 128 15.28 -14.49 1.77
C VAL A 128 15.55 -13.04 1.37
N GLY A 129 16.63 -12.78 0.64
CA GLY A 129 16.96 -11.47 0.09
C GLY A 129 17.32 -10.47 1.17
N TYR A 130 16.65 -9.31 1.14
CA TYR A 130 16.81 -8.22 2.12
C TYR A 130 15.76 -8.29 3.22
N GLY A 131 15.61 -9.47 3.84
CA GLY A 131 14.66 -9.68 4.95
C GLY A 131 13.22 -9.97 4.52
N HIS A 132 12.99 -10.46 3.30
CA HIS A 132 11.65 -10.85 2.86
C HIS A 132 11.18 -12.11 3.58
N LEU A 133 10.11 -11.99 4.37
CA LEU A 133 9.48 -13.11 5.08
C LEU A 133 8.63 -13.93 4.10
N CYS A 134 9.06 -15.16 3.85
CA CYS A 134 8.39 -16.07 2.92
C CYS A 134 7.03 -16.54 3.46
N SER A 135 6.05 -16.69 2.57
CA SER A 135 4.73 -17.26 2.91
C SER A 135 4.78 -18.74 3.34
N ASN A 136 5.84 -19.46 2.97
CA ASN A 136 6.09 -20.85 3.35
C ASN A 136 7.57 -21.20 3.25
N SER A 137 7.93 -22.42 3.68
CA SER A 137 9.33 -22.89 3.71
C SER A 137 10.03 -22.93 2.35
N LYS A 138 9.28 -22.93 1.24
CA LYS A 138 9.83 -22.91 -0.13
C LYS A 138 9.80 -21.52 -0.77
N CYS A 139 9.29 -20.51 -0.07
CA CYS A 139 9.20 -19.13 -0.54
C CYS A 139 8.50 -18.98 -1.91
N THR A 140 7.40 -19.72 -2.13
CA THR A 140 6.71 -19.77 -3.44
C THR A 140 6.05 -18.44 -3.84
N ASP A 141 5.94 -17.50 -2.92
CA ASP A 141 5.48 -16.13 -3.16
C ASP A 141 6.53 -15.24 -3.84
N VAL A 142 7.81 -15.62 -3.80
CA VAL A 142 8.88 -14.91 -4.50
C VAL A 142 8.86 -15.27 -5.98
N LYS A 143 8.65 -14.26 -6.82
CA LYS A 143 8.55 -14.39 -8.28
C LYS A 143 9.90 -14.53 -8.99
N TYR A 144 11.00 -14.38 -8.26
CA TYR A 144 12.35 -14.39 -8.80
C TYR A 144 13.05 -15.73 -8.48
N PRO A 145 13.96 -16.22 -9.34
CA PRO A 145 14.70 -17.44 -9.06
C PRO A 145 15.49 -17.35 -7.76
N ILE A 146 15.42 -18.41 -6.95
CA ILE A 146 16.25 -18.61 -5.76
C ILE A 146 17.33 -19.65 -6.12
N PRO A 147 18.63 -19.38 -5.91
CA PRO A 147 19.20 -18.26 -5.15
C PRO A 147 19.03 -16.91 -5.84
N LEU A 148 18.64 -15.88 -5.08
CA LEU A 148 18.44 -14.54 -5.60
C LEU A 148 19.77 -13.93 -6.07
N SER A 149 19.75 -13.26 -7.23
CA SER A 149 20.78 -12.27 -7.55
C SER A 149 20.54 -11.00 -6.72
N LYS A 150 21.59 -10.19 -6.47
CA LYS A 150 21.40 -8.88 -5.80
C LYS A 150 20.40 -7.99 -6.54
N ALA A 151 20.37 -8.06 -7.87
CA ALA A 151 19.42 -7.31 -8.69
C ALA A 151 17.98 -7.76 -8.44
N ASN A 152 17.72 -9.07 -8.43
CA ASN A 152 16.39 -9.61 -8.12
C ASN A 152 16.01 -9.37 -6.65
N GLY A 153 16.96 -9.45 -5.73
CA GLY A 153 16.76 -9.08 -4.33
C GLY A 153 16.33 -7.62 -4.16
N LYS A 154 16.92 -6.69 -4.92
CA LYS A 154 16.50 -5.28 -4.90
C LYS A 154 15.10 -5.06 -5.49
N LYS A 155 14.72 -5.82 -6.52
CA LYS A 155 13.35 -5.80 -7.06
C LYS A 155 12.35 -6.31 -6.02
N LEU A 156 12.65 -7.42 -5.36
CA LEU A 156 11.84 -7.95 -4.25
C LEU A 156 11.72 -6.95 -3.11
N LEU A 157 12.83 -6.31 -2.71
CA LEU A 157 12.82 -5.26 -1.70
C LEU A 157 11.93 -4.08 -2.10
N ALA A 158 11.97 -3.65 -3.36
CA ALA A 158 11.10 -2.59 -3.86
C ALA A 158 9.61 -2.99 -3.83
N ASP A 159 9.29 -4.27 -4.06
CA ASP A 159 7.94 -4.81 -3.91
C ASP A 159 7.48 -4.76 -2.44
N ASP A 160 8.34 -5.16 -1.50
CA ASP A 160 8.06 -5.13 -0.05
C ASP A 160 7.88 -3.70 0.49
N MET A 161 8.65 -2.75 -0.04
CA MET A 161 8.57 -1.33 0.31
C MET A 161 7.20 -0.71 -0.01
N ARG A 162 6.41 -1.28 -0.93
CA ARG A 162 5.10 -0.73 -1.34
C ARG A 162 4.13 -0.55 -0.18
N LYS A 163 4.21 -1.40 0.85
CA LYS A 163 3.40 -1.26 2.08
C LYS A 163 3.74 0.05 2.82
N PHE A 164 5.03 0.32 2.98
CA PHE A 164 5.56 1.48 3.69
C PHE A 164 5.38 2.78 2.90
N GLU A 165 5.53 2.72 1.57
CA GLU A 165 5.24 3.85 0.69
C GLU A 165 3.78 4.30 0.78
N LYS A 166 2.83 3.36 0.74
CA LYS A 166 1.39 3.66 0.92
C LYS A 166 1.08 4.21 2.30
N CYS A 167 1.75 3.69 3.30
CA CYS A 167 1.60 4.10 4.68
C CYS A 167 2.06 5.56 4.89
N ILE A 168 3.28 5.91 4.47
CA ILE A 168 3.77 7.30 4.54
C ILE A 168 2.90 8.23 3.69
N ALA A 169 2.55 7.84 2.46
CA ALA A 169 1.74 8.68 1.58
C ALA A 169 0.32 8.97 2.15
N LYS A 170 -0.25 8.05 2.94
CA LYS A 170 -1.54 8.27 3.64
C LYS A 170 -1.40 9.16 4.87
N MET A 171 -0.30 9.05 5.60
CA MET A 171 -0.12 9.77 6.88
C MET A 171 0.36 11.21 6.68
N VAL A 172 0.99 11.50 5.54
CA VAL A 172 1.44 12.85 5.20
C VAL A 172 0.30 13.65 4.57
N SER A 173 -0.01 14.81 5.14
CA SER A 173 -1.07 15.71 4.67
C SER A 173 -0.83 16.13 3.22
N SER A 174 -1.90 16.26 2.44
CA SER A 174 -1.86 16.73 1.05
C SER A 174 -1.30 18.15 0.87
N LYS A 175 -1.13 18.91 1.96
CA LYS A 175 -0.47 20.22 1.97
C LYS A 175 1.06 20.14 2.01
N VAL A 176 1.62 18.97 2.35
CA VAL A 176 3.06 18.77 2.46
C VAL A 176 3.63 18.32 1.12
N THR A 177 4.66 19.02 0.66
CA THR A 177 5.39 18.66 -0.56
C THR A 177 6.69 17.97 -0.17
N LEU A 178 6.92 16.76 -0.71
CA LEU A 178 8.18 16.03 -0.55
C LEU A 178 8.73 15.67 -1.93
N ASN A 179 10.05 15.78 -2.09
CA ASN A 179 10.75 15.17 -3.23
C ASN A 179 10.99 13.66 -2.98
N LYS A 180 11.43 12.92 -4.00
CA LYS A 180 11.67 11.47 -3.91
C LYS A 180 12.66 11.06 -2.83
N ASN A 181 13.70 11.86 -2.58
CA ASN A 181 14.69 11.54 -1.56
C ASN A 181 14.15 11.75 -0.14
N GLN A 182 13.40 12.83 0.09
CA GLN A 182 12.74 13.08 1.37
C GLN A 182 11.68 12.02 1.66
N PHE A 183 10.83 11.69 0.68
CA PHE A 183 9.87 10.60 0.79
C PHE A 183 10.57 9.26 1.07
N GLY A 184 11.63 8.95 0.31
CA GLY A 184 12.42 7.74 0.47
C GLY A 184 13.06 7.60 1.86
N ALA A 185 13.57 8.69 2.44
CA ALA A 185 14.08 8.68 3.81
C ALA A 185 13.01 8.30 4.84
N LEU A 186 11.78 8.82 4.68
CA LEU A 186 10.65 8.45 5.55
C LEU A 186 10.21 7.00 5.33
N VAL A 187 10.24 6.52 4.09
CA VAL A 187 9.95 5.11 3.77
C VAL A 187 10.98 4.19 4.42
N SER A 188 12.28 4.45 4.27
CA SER A 188 13.36 3.69 4.91
C SER A 188 13.24 3.66 6.44
N TRP A 189 12.92 4.81 7.02
CA TRP A 189 12.68 4.93 8.46
C TRP A 189 11.48 4.09 8.91
N SER A 190 10.34 4.18 8.21
CA SER A 190 9.15 3.38 8.51
C SER A 190 9.33 1.88 8.23
N PHE A 191 10.16 1.50 7.27
CA PHE A 191 10.51 0.09 7.00
C PHE A 191 11.19 -0.52 8.23
N ASN A 192 12.07 0.24 8.89
CA ASN A 192 12.82 -0.22 10.06
C ASN A 192 11.96 -0.45 11.32
N LEU A 193 10.96 0.40 11.55
CA LEU A 193 10.23 0.46 12.84
C LEU A 193 8.74 0.15 12.72
N GLY A 194 8.20 0.08 11.51
CA GLY A 194 6.79 -0.16 11.25
C GLY A 194 5.93 1.10 11.10
N CYS A 195 4.78 0.94 10.47
CA CYS A 195 3.84 2.03 10.20
C CYS A 195 3.20 2.65 11.45
N GLY A 196 2.82 1.82 12.43
CA GLY A 196 2.13 2.33 13.63
C GLY A 196 2.98 3.30 14.45
N ALA A 197 4.28 3.00 14.61
CA ALA A 197 5.18 3.90 15.30
C ALA A 197 5.50 5.17 14.48
N ALA A 198 5.50 5.09 13.14
CA ALA A 198 5.61 6.28 12.29
C ALA A 198 4.39 7.21 12.42
N GLU A 199 3.18 6.66 12.40
CA GLU A 199 1.90 7.39 12.47
C GLU A 199 1.78 8.29 13.70
N GLY A 200 2.12 7.76 14.88
CA GLY A 200 2.04 8.50 16.15
C GLY A 200 3.18 9.50 16.38
N SER A 201 4.17 9.57 15.49
CA SER A 201 5.43 10.28 15.72
C SER A 201 5.30 11.81 15.73
N GLN A 202 6.17 12.47 16.49
CA GLN A 202 6.33 13.93 16.39
C GLN A 202 6.85 14.36 15.00
N LEU A 203 7.58 13.48 14.31
CA LEU A 203 8.04 13.72 12.95
C LEU A 203 6.87 14.00 12.00
N LEU A 204 5.91 13.08 11.89
CA LEU A 204 4.78 13.27 10.98
C LEU A 204 3.84 14.39 11.45
N LYS A 205 3.67 14.59 12.76
CA LYS A 205 2.90 15.72 13.30
C LYS A 205 3.48 17.07 12.87
N ARG A 206 4.80 17.24 12.97
CA ARG A 206 5.51 18.48 12.57
C ARG A 206 5.45 18.69 11.06
N LEU A 207 5.67 17.64 10.26
CA LEU A 207 5.50 17.73 8.80
C LEU A 207 4.09 18.17 8.44
N ASN A 208 3.06 17.56 9.02
CA ASN A 208 1.66 17.86 8.73
C ASN A 208 1.22 19.25 9.23
N LYS A 209 1.95 19.86 10.16
CA LYS A 209 1.81 21.27 10.56
C LYS A 209 2.40 22.23 9.52
N GLY A 210 3.10 21.73 8.50
CA GLY A 210 3.71 22.53 7.44
C GLY A 210 5.15 22.96 7.73
N GLU A 211 5.80 22.38 8.72
CA GLU A 211 7.22 22.65 8.97
C GLU A 211 8.12 22.11 7.83
N LYS A 212 9.26 22.77 7.59
CA LYS A 212 10.17 22.45 6.47
C LYS A 212 10.68 21.01 6.56
N PRO A 213 10.52 20.16 5.51
CA PRO A 213 10.84 18.74 5.59
C PRO A 213 12.27 18.41 6.05
N ASN A 214 13.29 19.06 5.48
CA ASN A 214 14.68 18.81 5.86
C ASN A 214 14.97 19.17 7.32
N THR A 215 14.31 20.21 7.86
CA THR A 215 14.44 20.60 9.27
C THR A 215 13.82 19.53 10.18
N VAL A 216 12.58 19.13 9.88
CA VAL A 216 11.87 18.12 10.69
C VAL A 216 12.60 16.78 10.67
N ILE A 217 12.96 16.29 9.48
CA ILE A 217 13.68 15.01 9.31
C ILE A 217 15.01 15.03 10.10
N SER A 218 15.79 16.10 9.98
CA SER A 218 17.10 16.21 10.65
C SER A 218 17.00 16.26 12.18
N GLN A 219 15.92 16.81 12.73
CA GLN A 219 15.74 16.96 14.17
C GLN A 219 15.03 15.76 14.82
N GLU A 220 14.14 15.09 14.09
CA GLU A 220 13.32 14.02 14.66
C GLU A 220 13.94 12.63 14.46
N LEU A 221 14.57 12.34 13.32
CA LEU A 221 15.17 11.02 13.08
C LEU A 221 16.22 10.60 14.13
N PRO A 222 17.12 11.49 14.64
CA PRO A 222 18.10 11.11 15.66
C PRO A 222 17.49 10.63 16.99
N LYS A 223 16.19 10.86 17.23
CA LYS A 223 15.48 10.37 18.42
C LYS A 223 15.10 8.89 18.30
N TRP A 224 15.10 8.33 17.08
CA TRP A 224 14.71 6.94 16.78
C TRP A 224 15.92 6.01 16.66
N VAL A 225 16.73 5.99 17.73
CA VAL A 225 18.02 5.26 17.79
C VAL A 225 18.11 4.27 18.96
N TYR A 226 16.98 3.98 19.60
CA TYR A 226 16.91 3.11 20.77
C TYR A 226 16.15 1.82 20.46
N ALA A 227 16.62 0.69 20.99
CA ALA A 227 15.87 -0.56 21.07
C ALA A 227 16.22 -1.28 22.38
N GLY A 228 15.23 -1.91 23.01
CA GLY A 228 15.42 -2.52 24.34
C GLY A 228 15.94 -1.53 25.40
N GLY A 229 15.53 -0.26 25.32
CA GLY A 229 15.99 0.80 26.23
C GLY A 229 17.43 1.29 26.00
N ARG A 230 18.16 0.73 25.03
CA ARG A 230 19.56 1.07 24.76
C ARG A 230 19.72 1.79 23.44
N LYS A 231 20.59 2.80 23.40
CA LYS A 231 21.01 3.46 22.17
C LYS A 231 21.86 2.49 21.34
N LEU A 232 21.45 2.22 20.10
CA LEU A 232 22.15 1.28 19.23
C LEU A 232 22.97 2.03 18.16
N PRO A 233 24.29 1.80 18.05
CA PRO A 233 25.13 2.45 17.03
C PRO A 233 24.64 2.21 15.60
N GLY A 234 24.12 1.02 15.30
CA GLY A 234 23.54 0.70 14.00
C GLY A 234 22.35 1.59 13.63
N LEU A 235 21.45 1.85 14.59
CA LEU A 235 20.32 2.76 14.37
C LEU A 235 20.81 4.21 14.21
N VAL A 236 21.80 4.66 14.99
CA VAL A 236 22.41 5.99 14.80
C VAL A 236 22.93 6.16 13.37
N ARG A 237 23.69 5.18 12.86
CA ARG A 237 24.19 5.21 11.47
C ARG A 237 23.05 5.25 10.46
N ARG A 238 22.00 4.44 10.65
CA ARG A 238 20.82 4.40 9.77
C ARG A 238 20.10 5.74 9.72
N ARG A 239 19.80 6.35 10.88
CA ARG A 239 19.16 7.67 10.94
C ARG A 239 20.00 8.74 10.25
N ASN A 240 21.32 8.74 10.44
CA ASN A 240 22.21 9.68 9.75
C ASN A 240 22.18 9.51 8.23
N ALA A 241 22.16 8.27 7.73
CA ALA A 241 22.10 7.98 6.30
C ALA A 241 20.74 8.38 5.67
N GLU A 242 19.63 8.17 6.38
CA GLU A 242 18.30 8.66 5.99
C GLU A 242 18.25 10.19 5.93
N ILE A 243 18.85 10.89 6.90
CA ILE A 243 18.98 12.36 6.90
C ILE A 243 19.82 12.81 5.70
N ALA A 244 20.93 12.14 5.41
CA ALA A 244 21.79 12.44 4.28
C ALA A 244 21.05 12.26 2.94
N LEU A 245 20.28 11.19 2.78
CA LEU A 245 19.40 10.99 1.63
C LEU A 245 18.42 12.15 1.50
N ALA A 246 17.67 12.49 2.55
CA ALA A 246 16.67 13.56 2.51
C ALA A 246 17.25 14.93 2.12
N LYS A 247 18.49 15.23 2.54
CA LYS A 247 19.20 16.48 2.21
C LYS A 247 19.70 16.53 0.77
N LYS A 248 19.89 15.38 0.12
CA LYS A 248 20.32 15.34 -1.29
C LYS A 248 19.21 15.89 -2.18
N ALA A 249 19.48 16.98 -2.88
CA ALA A 249 18.52 17.61 -3.78
C ALA A 249 18.16 16.68 -4.94
N THR A 250 16.90 16.70 -5.34
CA THR A 250 16.38 16.08 -6.58
C THR A 250 15.18 16.88 -7.05
N SER A 251 14.99 16.95 -8.37
CA SER A 251 13.81 17.54 -9.01
C SER A 251 12.62 16.59 -9.05
N GLU A 252 12.82 15.30 -8.76
CA GLU A 252 11.76 14.30 -8.75
C GLU A 252 10.80 14.52 -7.59
N LYS A 253 9.54 14.82 -7.89
CA LYS A 253 8.48 15.02 -6.89
C LYS A 253 7.90 13.68 -6.44
N ALA A 254 7.53 13.59 -5.17
CA ALA A 254 6.89 12.40 -4.59
C ALA A 254 5.50 12.72 -4.04
N LEU A 255 5.38 13.72 -3.18
CA LEU A 255 4.11 14.15 -2.58
C LEU A 255 3.80 15.61 -2.95
N PRO A 256 2.51 16.01 -3.00
CA PRO A 256 1.32 15.22 -2.65
C PRO A 256 0.88 14.21 -3.73
N VAL A 257 0.13 13.18 -3.31
CA VAL A 257 -0.58 12.24 -4.20
C VAL A 257 -1.98 11.97 -3.67
N LYS A 258 -2.85 11.39 -4.51
CA LYS A 258 -4.17 10.94 -4.10
C LYS A 258 -4.06 9.62 -3.32
N CYS A 259 -4.32 9.73 -2.03
CA CYS A 259 -4.58 8.69 -1.05
C CYS A 259 -5.82 9.13 -0.27
#